data_AF-A0A3N9NE67-F1
#
_entry.id   AF-A0A3N9NE67-F1
#
_cell.length_a   1.000
_cell.length_b   1.000
_cell.length_c   1.000
_cell.angle_alpha   90.00
_cell.angle_beta   90.00
_cell.angle_gamma   90.00
#
_symmetry.space_group_name_H-M   'P 1'
#
loop_
_entity.id
_entity.type
_entity.pdbx_description
1 polymer ?
#
loop_
_entity_poly.entity_id
_entity_poly.type
_entity_poly.pdbx_seq_one_letter_code
_entity_poly.pdbx_strand_id
1 'polypeptide(L)'
;AIFWRIVLPLAAPALVITALFSFMTAWSEYLVAAVLIQDQSLFTLPLGLKTFQANMEVSWGLYSAGAVLVSLPVVVLFLFLSRWLVSGLTLGSVKG
;
A
#
# COMPACT_ATOMS: atom_id res chain seq x y z
N ALA A 1 -21.22 -17.60 15.88
CA ALA A 1 -20.20 -17.66 16.95
C ALA A 1 -18.86 -18.25 16.48
N ILE A 2 -18.87 -19.37 15.73
CA ILE A 2 -17.67 -20.09 15.28
C ILE A 2 -16.77 -19.25 14.35
N PHE A 3 -17.35 -18.53 13.38
CA PHE A 3 -16.58 -17.74 12.42
C PHE A 3 -15.64 -16.73 13.08
N TRP A 4 -16.16 -15.86 13.94
CA TRP A 4 -15.39 -14.80 14.59
C TRP A 4 -14.35 -15.30 15.60
N ARG A 5 -14.59 -16.45 16.24
CA ARG A 5 -13.73 -16.96 17.32
C ARG A 5 -12.71 -18.00 16.85
N ILE A 6 -12.96 -18.68 15.75
CA ILE A 6 -12.13 -19.80 15.28
C ILE A 6 -11.59 -19.51 13.89
N VAL A 7 -12.48 -19.24 12.92
CA VAL A 7 -12.08 -19.08 11.51
C VAL A 7 -11.29 -17.78 11.30
N LEU A 8 -11.79 -16.65 11.79
CA LEU A 8 -11.17 -15.34 11.63
C LEU A 8 -9.73 -15.25 12.21
N PRO A 9 -9.47 -15.67 13.47
CA PRO A 9 -8.09 -15.62 14.00
C PRO A 9 -7.14 -16.60 13.30
N LEU A 10 -7.62 -17.76 12.84
CA LEU A 10 -6.79 -18.67 12.02
C LEU A 10 -6.43 -18.07 10.66
N ALA A 11 -7.38 -17.34 10.05
CA ALA A 11 -7.16 -16.67 8.77
C ALA A 11 -6.41 -15.34 8.90
N ALA A 12 -6.24 -14.80 10.11
CA ALA A 12 -5.65 -13.47 10.34
C ALA A 12 -4.29 -13.26 9.66
N PRO A 13 -3.32 -14.20 9.67
CA PRO A 13 -2.06 -14.02 8.96
C PRO A 13 -2.23 -13.86 7.45
N ALA A 14 -3.11 -14.67 6.84
CA ALA A 14 -3.42 -14.59 5.42
C ALA A 14 -4.15 -13.28 5.07
N LEU A 15 -5.11 -12.87 5.90
CA LEU A 15 -5.83 -11.61 5.74
C LEU A 15 -4.92 -10.39 5.82
N VAL A 16 -3.91 -10.42 6.72
CA VAL A 16 -2.90 -9.36 6.82
C VAL A 16 -2.09 -9.25 5.52
N ILE A 17 -1.65 -10.38 4.96
CA ILE A 17 -0.92 -10.40 3.68
C ILE A 17 -1.80 -9.82 2.56
N THR A 18 -3.02 -10.31 2.42
CA THR A 18 -3.96 -9.82 1.41
C THR A 18 -4.23 -8.32 1.58
N ALA A 19 -4.47 -7.85 2.80
CA ALA A 19 -4.71 -6.44 3.08
C ALA A 19 -3.50 -5.57 2.70
N LEU A 20 -2.27 -6.00 2.99
CA LEU A 20 -1.04 -5.32 2.59
C LEU A 20 -0.95 -5.19 1.06
N PHE A 21 -1.13 -6.29 0.31
CA PHE A 21 -1.04 -6.26 -1.15
C PHE A 21 -2.18 -5.47 -1.80
N SER A 22 -3.40 -5.57 -1.26
CA SER A 22 -4.55 -4.77 -1.69
C SER A 22 -4.30 -3.29 -1.45
N PHE A 23 -3.76 -2.92 -0.29
CA PHE A 23 -3.39 -1.54 0.02
C PHE A 23 -2.30 -1.04 -0.94
N MET A 24 -1.21 -1.79 -1.14
CA MET A 24 -0.14 -1.40 -2.05
C MET A 24 -0.64 -1.16 -3.47
N THR A 25 -1.51 -2.06 -3.97
CA THR A 25 -2.10 -1.96 -5.31
C THR A 25 -2.97 -0.71 -5.44
N ALA A 26 -3.88 -0.48 -4.48
CA ALA A 26 -4.77 0.67 -4.51
C ALA A 26 -4.03 2.00 -4.29
N TRP A 27 -3.00 1.99 -3.44
CA TRP A 27 -2.21 3.18 -3.12
C TRP A 27 -1.29 3.60 -4.27
N SER A 28 -0.74 2.64 -5.01
CA SER A 28 0.15 2.91 -6.15
C SER A 28 -0.62 3.10 -7.45
N GLU A 29 -1.95 3.04 -7.40
CA GLU A 29 -2.82 3.22 -8.56
C GLU A 29 -2.68 4.64 -9.09
N TYR A 30 -2.36 4.74 -10.38
CA TYR A 30 -2.17 6.02 -11.07
C TYR A 30 -3.05 6.14 -12.32
N LEU A 31 -3.22 5.06 -13.09
CA LEU A 31 -3.84 5.13 -14.42
C LEU A 31 -5.34 5.46 -14.33
N VAL A 32 -6.05 4.78 -13.44
CA VAL A 32 -7.49 4.99 -13.21
C VAL A 32 -7.70 6.38 -12.62
N ALA A 33 -6.90 6.77 -11.62
CA ALA A 33 -6.92 8.12 -11.05
C ALA A 33 -6.69 9.19 -12.13
N ALA A 34 -5.68 9.03 -13.00
CA ALA A 34 -5.34 10.00 -14.05
C ALA A 34 -6.44 10.15 -15.12
N VAL A 35 -7.23 9.11 -15.35
CA VAL A 35 -8.32 9.13 -16.35
C VAL A 35 -9.61 9.68 -15.75
N LEU A 36 -9.93 9.30 -14.51
CA LEU A 36 -11.22 9.63 -13.89
C LEU A 36 -11.21 10.95 -13.12
N ILE A 37 -10.08 11.33 -12.51
CA ILE A 37 -9.99 12.51 -11.66
C ILE A 37 -9.52 13.70 -12.49
N GLN A 38 -10.43 14.64 -12.74
CA GLN A 38 -10.12 15.88 -13.47
C GLN A 38 -9.88 17.09 -12.55
N ASP A 39 -10.50 17.09 -11.36
CA ASP A 39 -10.32 18.15 -10.37
C ASP A 39 -9.02 17.95 -9.59
N GLN A 40 -8.13 18.95 -9.65
CA GLN A 40 -6.84 18.93 -8.95
C GLN A 40 -6.98 18.80 -7.43
N SER A 41 -8.08 19.30 -6.86
CA SER A 41 -8.35 19.18 -5.42
C SER A 41 -8.61 17.74 -4.96
N LEU A 42 -8.94 16.86 -5.90
CA LEU A 42 -9.20 15.43 -5.67
C LEU A 42 -8.02 14.54 -6.05
N PHE A 43 -6.89 15.10 -6.45
CA PHE A 43 -5.74 14.30 -6.87
C PHE A 43 -5.24 13.41 -5.75
N THR A 44 -5.08 12.13 -6.06
CA THR A 44 -4.36 11.20 -5.21
C THR A 44 -2.88 11.59 -5.19
N LEU A 45 -2.16 11.21 -4.13
CA LEU A 45 -0.74 11.56 -4.01
C LEU A 45 0.12 11.08 -5.21
N PRO A 46 -0.05 9.85 -5.75
CA PRO A 46 0.66 9.44 -6.97
C PRO A 46 0.30 10.28 -8.20
N LEU A 47 -0.98 10.64 -8.38
CA LEU A 47 -1.42 11.49 -9.47
C LEU A 47 -0.86 12.91 -9.35
N GLY A 48 -0.90 13.47 -8.15
CA GLY A 48 -0.32 14.77 -7.83
C GLY A 48 1.19 14.81 -8.06
N LEU A 49 1.91 13.72 -7.79
CA LEU A 49 3.36 13.62 -8.01
C LEU A 49 3.75 13.84 -9.47
N LYS A 50 2.88 13.46 -10.42
CA LYS A 50 3.08 13.69 -11.86
C LYS A 50 3.13 15.18 -12.20
N THR A 51 2.52 16.06 -11.41
CA THR A 51 2.57 17.51 -11.66
C THR A 51 3.98 18.09 -11.58
N PHE A 52 4.89 17.47 -10.82
CA PHE A 52 6.31 17.86 -10.75
C PHE A 52 7.14 17.41 -11.96
N GLN A 53 6.57 16.57 -12.82
CA GLN A 53 7.13 16.16 -14.11
C GLN A 53 6.49 16.99 -15.23
N ALA A 54 6.65 18.32 -15.17
CA ALA A 54 6.11 19.22 -16.19
C ALA A 54 6.79 18.96 -17.54
N ASN A 55 6.08 19.28 -18.64
CA ASN A 55 6.44 18.88 -20.01
C ASN A 55 7.82 19.37 -20.51
N MET A 56 8.46 20.31 -19.83
CA MET A 56 9.76 20.87 -20.24
C MET A 56 10.83 20.87 -19.15
N GLU A 57 10.47 20.64 -17.89
CA GLU A 57 11.43 20.61 -16.78
C GLU A 57 10.87 19.75 -15.64
N VAL A 58 11.63 18.72 -15.28
CA VAL A 58 11.32 17.89 -14.12
C VAL A 58 11.98 18.51 -12.90
N SER A 59 11.17 18.91 -11.92
CA SER A 59 11.71 19.35 -10.62
C SER A 59 12.10 18.13 -9.80
N TRP A 60 13.31 17.59 -10.04
CA TRP A 60 13.80 16.39 -9.37
C TRP A 60 13.81 16.50 -7.84
N GLY A 61 14.06 17.69 -7.30
CA GLY A 61 14.00 17.96 -5.86
C GLY A 61 12.58 17.78 -5.30
N LEU A 62 11.58 18.41 -5.91
CA LEU A 62 10.19 18.29 -5.47
C LEU A 62 9.63 16.89 -5.75
N TYR A 63 9.97 16.31 -6.90
CA TYR A 63 9.55 14.96 -7.27
C TYR A 63 10.10 13.91 -6.29
N SER A 64 11.39 13.97 -5.95
CA SER A 64 12.00 13.02 -5.01
C SER A 64 11.45 13.20 -3.58
N ALA A 65 11.30 14.43 -3.11
CA ALA A 65 10.68 14.71 -1.81
C ALA A 65 9.24 14.18 -1.75
N GLY A 66 8.44 14.43 -2.79
CA GLY A 66 7.09 13.90 -2.91
C GLY A 66 7.06 12.37 -2.98
N ALA A 67 7.98 11.74 -3.71
CA ALA A 67 8.07 10.28 -3.82
C ALA A 67 8.35 9.63 -2.45
N VAL A 68 9.22 10.24 -1.64
CA VAL A 68 9.46 9.79 -0.25
C VAL A 68 8.16 9.87 0.56
N LEU A 69 7.44 11.00 0.49
CA LEU A 69 6.16 11.15 1.19
C LEU A 69 5.10 10.14 0.73
N VAL A 70 5.00 9.89 -0.57
CA VAL A 70 4.10 8.88 -1.16
C VAL A 70 4.45 7.48 -0.67
N SER A 71 5.73 7.18 -0.43
CA SER A 71 6.18 5.87 0.04
C SER A 71 5.90 5.62 1.53
N LEU A 72 5.79 6.68 2.34
CA LEU A 72 5.68 6.58 3.81
C LEU A 72 4.51 5.68 4.27
N PRO A 73 3.27 5.81 3.76
CA PRO A 73 2.16 4.99 4.25
C PRO A 73 2.38 3.50 4.03
N VAL A 74 2.97 3.13 2.89
CA VAL A 74 3.31 1.73 2.58
C VAL A 74 4.38 1.21 3.53
N VAL A 75 5.44 1.99 3.77
CA VAL A 75 6.51 1.63 4.70
C VAL A 75 5.96 1.44 6.12
N VAL A 76 5.18 2.40 6.60
CA VAL A 76 4.56 2.35 7.93
C VAL A 76 3.67 1.11 8.06
N LEU A 77 2.79 0.88 7.10
CA LEU A 77 1.87 -0.26 7.10
C LEU A 77 2.64 -1.59 7.03
N PHE A 78 3.70 -1.68 6.22
CA PHE A 78 4.57 -2.86 6.16
C PHE A 78 5.26 -3.11 7.51
N LEU A 79 5.85 -2.09 8.13
CA LEU A 79 6.52 -2.23 9.42
C LEU A 79 5.57 -2.72 10.51
N PHE A 80 4.35 -2.18 10.57
CA PHE A 80 3.33 -2.66 11.50
C PHE A 80 2.96 -4.12 11.20
N LEU A 81 2.70 -4.46 9.93
CA LEU A 81 2.20 -5.77 9.54
C LEU A 81 3.27 -6.88 9.52
N SER A 82 4.55 -6.51 9.48
CA SER A 82 5.70 -7.42 9.38
C SER A 82 5.70 -8.55 10.42
N ARG A 83 5.25 -8.27 11.65
CA ARG A 83 5.18 -9.29 12.72
C ARG A 83 4.25 -10.47 12.38
N TRP A 84 3.15 -10.20 11.67
CA TRP A 84 2.16 -11.22 11.31
C TRP A 84 2.61 -11.98 10.05
N LEU A 85 3.38 -11.33 9.16
CA LEU A 85 4.04 -12.00 8.04
C LEU A 85 5.02 -13.07 8.53
N VAL A 86 5.87 -12.71 9.51
CA VAL A 86 6.86 -13.64 10.08
C VAL A 86 6.20 -14.78 10.85
N SER A 87 5.16 -14.50 11.64
CA SER A 87 4.43 -15.55 12.39
C SER A 87 3.63 -16.50 11.49
N GLY A 88 3.18 -16.05 10.31
CA GLY A 88 2.45 -16.90 9.36
C GLY A 88 3.34 -17.93 8.65
N LEU A 89 4.60 -17.57 8.39
CA LEU A 89 5.58 -18.45 7.74
C LEU A 89 6.05 -19.59 8.65
N THR A 90 6.11 -19.38 9.97
CA THR A 90 6.56 -20.41 10.93
C THR A 90 5.48 -21.41 11.29
N LEU A 91 4.20 -21.04 11.26
CA LEU A 91 3.08 -21.93 11.59
C LEU A 91 2.86 -23.04 10.55
N GLY A 92 3.32 -22.86 9.30
CA GLY A 92 3.29 -23.89 8.25
C GLY A 92 4.48 -24.86 8.28
N SER A 93 5.55 -24.55 9.04
CA SER A 93 6.79 -25.33 9.06
C SER A 93 6.81 -26.43 10.13
N VAL A 94 5.84 -26.46 11.06
CA VAL A 94 5.82 -27.42 12.17
C VAL A 94 4.68 -28.41 11.99
N LYS A 95 4.79 -29.25 10.97
CA LYS A 95 4.18 -30.58 10.90
C LYS A 95 4.93 -31.42 9.86
N GLY A 96 6.20 -31.64 10.22
CA GLY A 96 7.09 -32.72 9.83
C GLY A 96 7.87 -33.08 11.08
#